data_AF-A0A0D2Y1P3-F1
#
_entry.id   AF-A0A0D2Y1P3-F1
#
_cell.length_a   1.000
_cell.length_b   1.000
_cell.length_c   1.000
_cell.angle_alpha   90.00
_cell.angle_beta   90.00
_cell.angle_gamma   90.00
#
_symmetry.space_group_name_H-M   'P 1'
#
loop_
_entity.id
_entity.type
_entity.pdbx_description
1 polymer ?
#
loop_
_entity_poly.entity_id
_entity_poly.type
_entity_poly.pdbx_seq_one_letter_code
_entity_poly.pdbx_strand_id
1 'polypeptide(L)'
;MRAILGLLFSVAAAMAENDGFPKITLVNGQWGDYDYPLPKRTVPSPIGTDTFPGPNLRADWEWNHNPDTKSFTVNNGLTLKTVTVTKDLYQARNTLTHRIRGPQGTGTVLIDFSKMADGDRTGLAVLRDSSAWIGIEREGSNFNLVFNTGLSMNTDWTTKSTGSVSARQNNVSFRKVYLRVTADIRPGAAGSAVFSYSTDVLPWTSLWYS
;
A
#
# COMPACT_ATOMS: atom_id res chain seq x y z
N MET A 1 15.46 9.97 -6.29
CA MET A 1 14.04 9.59 -6.13
C MET A 1 13.35 9.76 -7.48
N ARG A 2 13.14 8.68 -8.23
CA ARG A 2 12.31 8.71 -9.45
C ARG A 2 10.96 8.13 -9.03
N ALA A 3 9.93 8.97 -9.05
CA ALA A 3 8.57 8.56 -8.79
C ALA A 3 8.24 7.34 -9.66
N ILE A 4 7.67 6.29 -9.06
CA ILE A 4 6.83 5.39 -9.84
C ILE A 4 5.77 6.29 -10.46
N LEU A 5 5.73 6.27 -11.78
CA LEU A 5 4.59 6.64 -12.59
C LEU A 5 3.39 5.89 -11.99
N GLY A 6 2.62 6.53 -11.11
CA GLY A 6 1.20 6.21 -11.04
C GLY A 6 0.76 6.32 -12.48
N LEU A 7 0.31 5.21 -13.08
CA LEU A 7 -0.10 5.18 -14.48
C LEU A 7 -1.07 6.36 -14.70
N LEU A 8 -0.56 7.44 -15.28
CA LEU A 8 -1.41 8.46 -15.86
C LEU A 8 -2.00 7.79 -17.09
N PHE A 9 -3.21 7.29 -16.95
CA PHE A 9 -4.02 6.97 -18.11
C PHE A 9 -4.55 8.29 -18.64
N SER A 10 -3.77 8.92 -19.49
CA SER A 10 -4.26 9.99 -20.35
C SER A 10 -4.81 9.33 -21.61
N VAL A 11 -6.05 9.64 -21.97
CA VAL A 11 -6.67 9.20 -23.24
C VAL A 11 -6.84 10.41 -24.15
N ALA A 12 -6.52 10.25 -25.43
CA ALA A 12 -6.77 11.24 -26.48
C ALA A 12 -7.51 10.56 -27.63
N ALA A 13 -8.34 11.32 -28.32
CA ALA A 13 -8.98 10.85 -29.54
C ALA A 13 -7.93 10.68 -30.66
N ALA A 14 -8.03 9.59 -31.41
CA ALA A 14 -7.28 9.38 -32.63
C ALA A 14 -8.26 9.28 -33.80
N MET A 15 -7.98 9.99 -34.90
CA MET A 15 -8.72 9.86 -36.16
C MET A 15 -7.77 9.36 -37.25
N ALA A 16 -8.27 8.48 -38.13
CA ALA A 16 -7.55 8.08 -39.33
C ALA A 16 -7.71 9.18 -40.39
N GLU A 17 -6.60 9.65 -40.95
CA GLU A 17 -6.61 10.54 -42.11
C GLU A 17 -6.60 9.74 -43.43
N ASN A 18 -6.71 10.46 -44.55
CA ASN A 18 -6.79 9.87 -45.90
C ASN A 18 -5.50 9.13 -46.32
N ASP A 19 -4.39 9.32 -45.58
CA ASP A 19 -3.12 8.63 -45.78
C ASP A 19 -3.03 7.28 -45.03
N GLY A 20 -4.07 6.92 -44.26
CA GLY A 20 -4.16 5.67 -43.51
C GLY A 20 -3.43 5.67 -42.16
N PHE A 21 -2.89 6.81 -41.71
CA PHE A 21 -2.21 6.89 -40.42
C PHE A 21 -3.10 7.55 -39.34
N PRO A 22 -3.02 7.07 -38.09
CA PRO A 22 -3.73 7.68 -36.98
C PRO A 22 -3.05 8.98 -36.57
N LYS A 23 -3.85 10.02 -36.32
CA LYS A 23 -3.38 11.29 -35.78
C LYS A 23 -4.14 11.63 -34.51
N ILE A 24 -3.40 12.11 -33.51
CA ILE A 24 -3.95 12.53 -32.22
C ILE A 24 -4.64 13.89 -32.41
N THR A 25 -5.87 14.00 -31.91
CA THR A 25 -6.55 15.29 -31.78
C THR A 25 -6.01 16.01 -30.55
N LEU A 26 -5.48 17.22 -30.73
CA LEU A 26 -4.97 18.05 -29.64
C LEU A 26 -5.95 19.20 -29.35
N VAL A 27 -5.98 19.65 -28.09
CA VAL A 27 -6.70 20.85 -27.67
C VAL A 27 -5.67 21.97 -27.54
N ASN A 28 -5.79 23.02 -28.36
CA ASN A 28 -4.83 24.15 -28.40
C ASN A 28 -3.36 23.72 -28.56
N GLY A 29 -3.10 22.66 -29.35
CA GLY A 29 -1.75 22.14 -29.59
C GLY A 29 -1.18 21.30 -28.44
N GLN A 30 -1.99 20.94 -27.44
CA GLN A 30 -1.57 20.13 -26.30
C GLN A 30 -2.58 19.01 -26.01
N TRP A 31 -2.17 18.06 -25.15
CA TRP A 31 -3.11 17.12 -24.55
C TRP A 31 -4.08 17.90 -23.65
N GLY A 32 -5.38 17.67 -23.79
CA GLY A 32 -6.38 18.41 -23.03
C GLY A 32 -7.52 17.55 -22.52
N ASP A 33 -8.64 18.22 -22.25
CA ASP A 33 -9.90 17.56 -21.93
C ASP A 33 -10.60 17.09 -23.20
N TYR A 34 -11.09 15.85 -23.19
CA TYR A 34 -11.79 15.23 -24.31
C TYR A 34 -13.17 14.77 -23.88
N ASP A 35 -14.10 14.73 -24.83
CA ASP A 35 -15.37 14.07 -24.63
C ASP A 35 -15.18 12.56 -24.37
N TYR A 36 -16.11 11.98 -23.61
CA TYR A 36 -16.10 10.55 -23.37
C TYR A 36 -16.28 9.80 -24.70
N PRO A 37 -15.42 8.81 -25.02
CA PRO A 37 -15.52 8.09 -26.29
C PRO A 37 -16.76 7.18 -26.35
N LEU A 38 -17.37 6.86 -25.19
CA LEU A 38 -18.57 6.04 -25.05
C LEU A 38 -19.45 6.59 -23.92
N PRO A 39 -20.75 6.26 -23.88
CA PRO A 39 -21.63 6.63 -22.76
C PRO A 39 -21.07 6.17 -21.41
N LYS A 40 -21.16 7.06 -20.41
CA LYS A 40 -20.68 6.79 -19.06
C LYS A 40 -21.44 5.62 -18.45
N ARG A 41 -20.71 4.74 -17.76
CA ARG A 41 -21.28 3.66 -16.94
C ARG A 41 -20.80 3.82 -15.51
N THR A 42 -21.70 3.65 -14.55
CA THR A 42 -21.35 3.61 -13.13
C THR A 42 -20.67 2.28 -12.83
N VAL A 43 -19.49 2.34 -12.23
CA VAL A 43 -18.73 1.16 -11.76
C VAL A 43 -18.47 1.29 -10.26
N PRO A 44 -18.26 0.17 -9.55
CA PRO A 44 -17.89 0.22 -8.13
C PRO A 44 -16.65 1.09 -7.91
N SER A 45 -16.67 1.91 -6.86
CA SER A 45 -15.52 2.71 -6.48
C SER A 45 -14.36 1.81 -6.01
N PRO A 46 -13.13 2.02 -6.50
CA PRO A 46 -11.95 1.33 -5.97
C PRO A 46 -11.53 1.87 -4.59
N ILE A 47 -12.20 2.92 -4.10
CA ILE A 47 -11.97 3.54 -2.79
C ILE A 47 -13.18 3.26 -1.91
N GLY A 48 -12.93 2.87 -0.67
CA GLY A 48 -13.95 2.59 0.34
C GLY A 48 -13.45 1.55 1.33
N THR A 49 -14.25 1.27 2.35
CA THR A 49 -13.97 0.20 3.30
C THR A 49 -14.15 -1.16 2.61
N ASP A 50 -13.13 -2.00 2.70
CA ASP A 50 -13.22 -3.42 2.36
C ASP A 50 -13.17 -4.24 3.65
N THR A 51 -14.27 -4.90 3.98
CA THR A 51 -14.37 -5.80 5.14
C THR A 51 -14.02 -7.25 4.79
N PHE A 52 -13.60 -7.52 3.55
CA PHE A 52 -13.34 -8.85 3.01
C PHE A 52 -14.55 -9.79 3.15
N PRO A 53 -15.74 -9.42 2.63
CA PRO A 53 -17.02 -10.06 2.99
C PRO A 53 -17.23 -11.49 2.45
N GLY A 54 -16.33 -12.00 1.62
CA GLY A 54 -16.48 -13.31 0.96
C GLY A 54 -15.16 -14.07 0.85
N PRO A 55 -15.16 -15.22 0.15
CA PRO A 55 -14.00 -16.11 0.06
C PRO A 55 -12.87 -15.59 -0.84
N ASN A 56 -13.10 -14.52 -1.58
CA ASN A 56 -12.19 -13.99 -2.59
C ASN A 56 -11.84 -12.53 -2.29
N LEU A 57 -10.59 -12.17 -2.58
CA LEU A 57 -10.16 -10.78 -2.63
C LEU A 57 -10.87 -10.07 -3.80
N ARG A 58 -11.16 -8.78 -3.64
CA ARG A 58 -11.54 -7.93 -4.77
C ARG A 58 -10.38 -7.80 -5.77
N ALA A 59 -10.72 -7.51 -7.02
CA ALA A 59 -9.76 -7.45 -8.13
C ALA A 59 -8.70 -6.33 -8.02
N ASP A 60 -8.86 -5.40 -7.09
CA ASP A 60 -7.94 -4.30 -6.83
C ASP A 60 -6.85 -4.62 -5.80
N TRP A 61 -6.90 -5.81 -5.19
CA TRP A 61 -5.83 -6.36 -4.35
C TRP A 61 -4.86 -7.21 -5.16
N GLU A 62 -3.57 -7.02 -4.93
CA GLU A 62 -2.49 -7.75 -5.58
C GLU A 62 -1.46 -8.20 -4.55
N TRP A 63 -0.93 -9.41 -4.69
CA TRP A 63 0.15 -9.89 -3.82
C TRP A 63 1.51 -9.42 -4.35
N ASN A 64 2.43 -9.07 -3.46
CA ASN A 64 3.84 -8.97 -3.81
C ASN A 64 4.38 -10.39 -4.05
N HIS A 65 4.72 -10.71 -5.30
CA HIS A 65 4.94 -12.07 -5.80
C HIS A 65 3.72 -13.01 -5.63
N ASN A 66 3.89 -14.28 -5.98
CA ASN A 66 2.86 -15.29 -5.78
C ASN A 66 2.70 -15.64 -4.29
N PRO A 67 1.47 -15.62 -3.75
CA PRO A 67 1.23 -15.96 -2.35
C PRO A 67 1.43 -17.46 -2.11
N ASP A 68 1.64 -17.82 -0.85
CA ASP A 68 1.32 -19.15 -0.35
C ASP A 68 -0.18 -19.21 -0.01
N THR A 69 -0.93 -19.91 -0.87
CA THR A 69 -2.39 -19.99 -0.82
C THR A 69 -2.95 -20.81 0.34
N LYS A 70 -2.12 -21.56 1.06
CA LYS A 70 -2.54 -22.29 2.27
C LYS A 70 -2.44 -21.45 3.55
N SER A 71 -1.89 -20.25 3.42
CA SER A 71 -1.44 -19.43 4.54
C SER A 71 -2.11 -18.07 4.60
N PHE A 72 -3.25 -17.92 3.91
CA PHE A 72 -4.21 -16.85 4.14
C PHE A 72 -5.64 -17.38 4.00
N THR A 73 -6.59 -16.70 4.63
CA THR A 73 -8.03 -16.94 4.43
C THR A 73 -8.76 -15.61 4.34
N VAL A 74 -9.72 -15.52 3.42
CA VAL A 74 -10.60 -14.36 3.23
C VAL A 74 -12.01 -14.81 3.54
N ASN A 75 -12.65 -14.27 4.58
CA ASN A 75 -14.05 -14.55 4.93
C ASN A 75 -14.50 -13.62 6.07
N ASN A 76 -15.21 -12.54 5.76
CA ASN A 76 -15.55 -11.47 6.71
C ASN A 76 -14.34 -10.98 7.50
N GLY A 77 -13.22 -10.81 6.79
CA GLY A 77 -11.91 -10.49 7.30
C GLY A 77 -10.82 -11.17 6.50
N LEU A 78 -9.58 -10.70 6.67
CA LEU A 78 -8.38 -11.31 6.10
C LEU A 78 -7.53 -11.84 7.26
N THR A 79 -7.24 -13.14 7.24
CA THR A 79 -6.25 -13.74 8.15
C THR A 79 -5.00 -14.08 7.36
N LEU A 80 -3.84 -13.65 7.86
CA LEU A 80 -2.52 -13.96 7.32
C LEU A 80 -1.76 -14.83 8.33
N LYS A 81 -1.16 -15.92 7.86
CA LYS A 81 -0.19 -16.71 8.64
C LYS A 81 1.21 -16.40 8.13
N THR A 82 2.18 -16.34 9.04
CA THR A 82 3.58 -16.18 8.66
C THR A 82 4.06 -17.39 7.87
N VAL A 83 4.72 -17.13 6.74
CA VAL A 83 5.19 -18.15 5.77
C VAL A 83 6.67 -18.01 5.43
N THR A 84 7.31 -16.96 5.94
CA THR A 84 8.72 -16.68 5.72
C THR A 84 9.34 -16.26 7.02
N VAL A 85 10.39 -16.97 7.46
CA VAL A 85 11.21 -16.58 8.60
C VAL A 85 12.26 -15.59 8.09
N THR A 86 11.98 -14.30 8.21
CA THR A 86 12.87 -13.22 7.75
C THR A 86 12.62 -11.93 8.53
N LYS A 87 13.64 -11.08 8.61
CA LYS A 87 13.50 -9.68 9.07
C LYS A 87 13.40 -8.69 7.90
N ASP A 88 13.52 -9.19 6.68
CA ASP A 88 13.49 -8.42 5.45
C ASP A 88 12.09 -8.43 4.83
N LEU A 89 11.42 -7.26 4.84
CA LEU A 89 10.09 -7.10 4.25
C LEU A 89 10.07 -7.50 2.77
N TYR A 90 11.15 -7.24 2.04
CA TYR A 90 11.21 -7.55 0.60
C TYR A 90 11.22 -9.04 0.30
N GLN A 91 11.61 -9.86 1.29
CA GLN A 91 11.62 -11.32 1.19
C GLN A 91 10.36 -11.96 1.78
N ALA A 92 9.51 -11.19 2.49
CA ALA A 92 8.32 -11.71 3.15
C ALA A 92 7.22 -12.02 2.14
N ARG A 93 6.89 -13.30 1.98
CA ARG A 93 5.74 -13.75 1.19
C ARG A 93 4.43 -13.35 1.89
N ASN A 94 3.35 -13.33 1.13
CA ASN A 94 2.01 -12.93 1.57
C ASN A 94 1.93 -11.47 2.05
N THR A 95 2.72 -10.59 1.42
CA THR A 95 2.51 -9.15 1.51
C THR A 95 1.40 -8.75 0.53
N LEU A 96 0.23 -8.38 1.04
CA LEU A 96 -0.91 -7.95 0.23
C LEU A 96 -0.82 -6.44 -0.03
N THR A 97 -1.07 -6.02 -1.28
CA THR A 97 -0.90 -4.64 -1.75
C THR A 97 -2.14 -4.10 -2.43
N HIS A 98 -2.31 -2.78 -2.36
CA HIS A 98 -3.34 -2.01 -3.06
C HIS A 98 -2.73 -0.69 -3.53
N ARG A 99 -3.25 -0.11 -4.63
CA ARG A 99 -2.68 1.10 -5.23
C ARG A 99 -3.10 2.35 -4.47
N ILE A 100 -2.12 3.20 -4.13
CA ILE A 100 -2.38 4.55 -3.60
C ILE A 100 -3.07 5.38 -4.70
N ARG A 101 -4.21 5.98 -4.37
CA ARG A 101 -4.94 6.90 -5.27
C ARG A 101 -4.47 8.33 -5.03
N GLY A 102 -3.92 8.95 -6.08
CA GLY A 102 -3.34 10.29 -6.02
C GLY A 102 -4.39 11.41 -6.18
N PRO A 103 -3.99 12.68 -6.01
CA PRO A 103 -2.62 13.15 -5.73
C PRO A 103 -2.13 12.81 -4.31
N GLN A 104 -3.06 12.70 -3.37
CA GLN A 104 -2.80 12.27 -1.99
C GLN A 104 -3.81 11.17 -1.64
N GLY A 105 -3.34 10.09 -1.01
CA GLY A 105 -4.17 8.95 -0.64
C GLY A 105 -3.97 8.54 0.82
N THR A 106 -5.04 8.09 1.46
CA THR A 106 -5.01 7.58 2.84
C THR A 106 -5.47 6.12 2.87
N GLY A 107 -4.64 5.25 3.43
CA GLY A 107 -4.96 3.86 3.74
C GLY A 107 -5.11 3.67 5.25
N THR A 108 -6.09 2.87 5.67
CA THR A 108 -6.27 2.50 7.07
C THR A 108 -6.62 1.03 7.19
N VAL A 109 -5.95 0.33 8.10
CA VAL A 109 -6.22 -1.07 8.44
C VAL A 109 -6.50 -1.21 9.93
N LEU A 110 -7.44 -2.08 10.29
CA LEU A 110 -7.61 -2.57 11.66
C LEU A 110 -6.96 -3.94 11.75
N ILE A 111 -5.96 -4.09 12.62
CA ILE A 111 -5.25 -5.35 12.80
C ILE A 111 -5.58 -5.90 14.18
N ASP A 112 -6.06 -7.14 14.24
CA ASP A 112 -6.05 -7.97 15.45
C ASP A 112 -4.77 -8.81 15.44
N PHE A 113 -3.93 -8.60 16.44
CA PHE A 113 -2.62 -9.23 16.56
C PHE A 113 -2.51 -10.14 17.79
N SER A 114 -3.65 -10.52 18.38
CA SER A 114 -3.72 -11.38 19.58
C SER A 114 -3.03 -12.74 19.43
N LYS A 115 -2.93 -13.25 18.20
CA LYS A 115 -2.40 -14.59 17.89
C LYS A 115 -0.97 -14.60 17.33
N MET A 116 -0.25 -13.47 17.35
CA MET A 116 1.16 -13.46 16.92
C MET A 116 2.01 -14.39 17.80
N ALA A 117 2.88 -15.16 17.17
CA ALA A 117 3.93 -15.94 17.81
C ALA A 117 5.16 -15.06 18.11
N ASP A 118 6.07 -15.58 18.92
CA ASP A 118 7.32 -14.87 19.24
C ASP A 118 8.15 -14.67 17.96
N GLY A 119 8.67 -13.46 17.75
CA GLY A 119 9.41 -13.07 16.56
C GLY A 119 8.55 -12.59 15.39
N ASP A 120 7.22 -12.74 15.45
CA ASP A 120 6.33 -12.27 14.39
C ASP A 120 6.34 -10.75 14.26
N ARG A 121 6.09 -10.28 13.04
CA ARG A 121 5.89 -8.86 12.69
C ARG A 121 4.68 -8.73 11.77
N THR A 122 3.85 -7.72 12.00
CA THR A 122 2.69 -7.41 11.13
C THR A 122 2.46 -5.91 11.09
N GLY A 123 1.91 -5.36 10.00
CA GLY A 123 1.71 -3.93 9.90
C GLY A 123 1.18 -3.43 8.57
N LEU A 124 1.28 -2.11 8.40
CA LEU A 124 0.92 -1.37 7.20
C LEU A 124 2.18 -0.69 6.65
N ALA A 125 2.48 -0.96 5.38
CA ALA A 125 3.67 -0.44 4.70
C ALA A 125 3.29 0.47 3.53
N VAL A 126 4.16 1.43 3.23
CA VAL A 126 4.31 1.96 1.87
C VAL A 126 5.42 1.15 1.23
N LEU A 127 5.05 0.34 0.24
CA LEU A 127 5.95 -0.65 -0.37
C LEU A 127 6.49 -0.17 -1.73
N ARG A 128 7.81 -0.05 -1.83
CA ARG A 128 8.60 0.18 -3.04
C ARG A 128 10.06 -0.23 -2.79
N ASP A 129 10.97 -0.05 -3.75
CA ASP A 129 12.43 -0.16 -3.54
C ASP A 129 12.99 0.73 -2.41
N SER A 130 12.20 1.68 -1.90
CA SER A 130 12.41 2.44 -0.68
C SER A 130 11.09 2.44 0.06
N SER A 131 11.10 1.86 1.26
CA SER A 131 9.90 1.56 2.03
C SER A 131 10.01 2.03 3.48
N ALA A 132 8.84 2.21 4.09
CA ALA A 132 8.66 2.39 5.52
C ALA A 132 7.37 1.68 5.94
N TRP A 133 7.30 1.26 7.20
CA TRP A 133 6.11 0.62 7.74
C TRP A 133 5.90 0.92 9.22
N ILE A 134 4.63 0.93 9.62
CA ILE A 134 4.19 0.97 11.01
C ILE A 134 3.52 -0.36 11.34
N GLY A 135 3.71 -0.89 12.54
CA GLY A 135 3.09 -2.15 12.92
C GLY A 135 3.49 -2.68 14.28
N ILE A 136 3.21 -3.96 14.51
CA ILE A 136 3.46 -4.66 15.76
C ILE A 136 4.59 -5.67 15.54
N GLU A 137 5.54 -5.71 16.48
CA GLU A 137 6.53 -6.78 16.63
C GLU A 137 6.30 -7.49 17.97
N ARG A 138 6.36 -8.81 17.98
CA ARG A 138 6.34 -9.60 19.22
C ARG A 138 7.75 -10.06 19.56
N GLU A 139 8.20 -9.72 20.76
CA GLU A 139 9.50 -10.13 21.32
C GLU A 139 9.26 -10.80 22.68
N GLY A 140 9.46 -12.12 22.74
CA GLY A 140 9.05 -12.94 23.86
C GLY A 140 7.53 -12.84 24.08
N SER A 141 7.14 -12.39 25.27
CA SER A 141 5.73 -12.11 25.61
C SER A 141 5.29 -10.68 25.31
N ASN A 142 6.22 -9.78 24.96
CA ASN A 142 5.95 -8.36 24.79
C ASN A 142 5.52 -8.06 23.36
N PHE A 143 4.44 -7.28 23.23
CA PHE A 143 4.00 -6.72 21.96
C PHE A 143 4.46 -5.28 21.89
N ASN A 144 5.11 -4.89 20.80
CA ASN A 144 5.69 -3.57 20.64
C ASN A 144 5.12 -2.92 19.38
N LEU A 145 4.60 -1.70 19.51
CA LEU A 145 4.27 -0.89 18.33
C LEU A 145 5.56 -0.24 17.83
N VAL A 146 5.88 -0.44 16.57
CA VAL A 146 7.10 0.07 15.94
C VAL A 146 6.79 0.85 14.67
N PHE A 147 7.66 1.80 14.40
CA PHE A 147 7.75 2.48 13.13
C PHE A 147 9.17 2.28 12.57
N ASN A 148 9.27 1.61 11.43
CA ASN A 148 10.54 1.21 10.82
C ASN A 148 10.70 1.92 9.47
N THR A 149 11.87 2.52 9.26
CA THR A 149 12.18 3.35 8.10
C THR A 149 13.51 2.96 7.47
N GLY A 150 13.82 3.50 6.28
CA GLY A 150 15.11 3.27 5.63
C GLY A 150 15.27 1.87 5.03
N LEU A 151 14.16 1.15 4.82
CA LEU A 151 14.17 -0.07 4.02
C LEU A 151 14.48 0.32 2.58
N SER A 152 15.45 -0.35 1.94
CA SER A 152 15.79 -0.05 0.56
C SER A 152 16.35 -1.25 -0.22
N MET A 153 16.23 -1.18 -1.54
CA MET A 153 16.85 -2.11 -2.49
C MET A 153 17.95 -1.42 -3.30
N ASN A 154 18.87 -2.24 -3.81
CA ASN A 154 19.85 -1.85 -4.81
C ASN A 154 19.20 -1.79 -6.21
N THR A 155 19.95 -1.29 -7.20
CA THR A 155 19.50 -1.23 -8.60
C THR A 155 19.33 -2.60 -9.25
N ASP A 156 19.97 -3.64 -8.71
CA ASP A 156 19.80 -5.04 -9.11
C ASP A 156 18.66 -5.74 -8.35
N TRP A 157 17.85 -4.98 -7.60
CA TRP A 157 16.71 -5.44 -6.80
C TRP A 157 17.06 -6.36 -5.62
N THR A 158 18.35 -6.47 -5.27
CA THR A 158 18.75 -7.08 -3.99
C THR A 158 18.48 -6.13 -2.82
N THR A 159 18.20 -6.68 -1.64
CA THR A 159 17.98 -5.87 -0.45
C THR A 159 19.27 -5.14 -0.07
N LYS A 160 19.18 -3.81 0.00
CA LYS A 160 20.25 -2.94 0.49
C LYS A 160 20.17 -2.73 2.00
N SER A 161 18.96 -2.56 2.53
CA SER A 161 18.70 -2.30 3.93
C SER A 161 17.35 -2.88 4.34
N THR A 162 17.32 -3.54 5.50
CA THR A 162 16.10 -4.02 6.17
C THR A 162 15.46 -2.97 7.09
N GLY A 163 16.00 -1.75 7.07
CA GLY A 163 15.52 -0.60 7.82
C GLY A 163 16.01 -0.54 9.27
N SER A 164 15.62 0.52 9.96
CA SER A 164 15.83 0.71 11.39
C SER A 164 14.57 1.28 12.08
N VAL A 165 14.34 0.82 13.30
CA VAL A 165 13.24 1.31 14.14
C VAL A 165 13.50 2.78 14.48
N SER A 166 12.64 3.65 13.98
CA SER A 166 12.71 5.11 14.17
C SER A 166 11.83 5.61 15.31
N ALA A 167 10.76 4.88 15.64
CA ALA A 167 9.96 5.09 16.84
C ALA A 167 9.42 3.77 17.37
N ARG A 168 9.23 3.68 18.69
CA ARG A 168 8.79 2.44 19.36
C ARG A 168 8.00 2.74 20.64
N GLN A 169 6.92 2.00 20.85
CA GLN A 169 6.22 1.90 22.12
C GLN A 169 6.31 0.46 22.60
N ASN A 170 6.94 0.26 23.77
CA ASN A 170 7.17 -1.06 24.33
C ASN A 170 5.95 -1.61 25.06
N ASN A 171 5.78 -2.93 24.99
CA ASN A 171 4.82 -3.70 25.80
C ASN A 171 3.40 -3.11 25.81
N VAL A 172 2.82 -2.93 24.63
CA VAL A 172 1.45 -2.43 24.48
C VAL A 172 0.43 -3.44 25.03
N SER A 173 -0.58 -2.94 25.73
CA SER A 173 -1.62 -3.76 26.37
C SER A 173 -2.78 -4.11 25.43
N PHE A 174 -3.05 -3.30 24.41
CA PHE A 174 -4.09 -3.57 23.42
C PHE A 174 -3.71 -4.75 22.51
N ARG A 175 -4.72 -5.36 21.86
CA ARG A 175 -4.55 -6.45 20.88
C ARG A 175 -5.19 -6.18 19.52
N LYS A 176 -5.81 -5.01 19.40
CA LYS A 176 -6.31 -4.45 18.15
C LYS A 176 -5.77 -3.04 18.01
N VAL A 177 -5.38 -2.68 16.79
CA VAL A 177 -4.87 -1.34 16.50
C VAL A 177 -5.29 -0.94 15.10
N TYR A 178 -5.71 0.31 14.96
CA TYR A 178 -5.83 0.94 13.67
C TYR A 178 -4.47 1.50 13.26
N LEU A 179 -4.00 1.14 12.08
CA LEU A 179 -2.79 1.70 11.47
C LEU A 179 -3.21 2.48 10.23
N ARG A 180 -2.63 3.67 10.06
CA ARG A 180 -2.94 4.56 8.95
C ARG A 180 -1.67 5.07 8.31
N VAL A 181 -1.73 5.21 6.99
CA VAL A 181 -0.76 5.98 6.22
C VAL A 181 -1.49 7.00 5.35
N THR A 182 -0.96 8.22 5.32
CA THR A 182 -1.33 9.24 4.34
C THR A 182 -0.12 9.52 3.47
N ALA A 183 -0.22 9.21 2.19
CA ALA A 183 0.86 9.36 1.22
C ALA A 183 0.54 10.48 0.23
N ASP A 184 1.53 11.35 0.01
CA ASP A 184 1.52 12.35 -1.06
C ASP A 184 2.33 11.81 -2.23
N ILE A 185 1.66 11.61 -3.37
CA ILE A 185 2.25 11.07 -4.59
C ILE A 185 2.09 12.04 -5.76
N ARG A 186 1.99 13.34 -5.47
CA ARG A 186 1.93 14.39 -6.50
C ARG A 186 3.17 14.33 -7.41
N PRO A 187 2.97 14.34 -8.75
CA PRO A 187 4.08 14.45 -9.68
C PRO A 187 4.90 15.72 -9.45
N GLY A 188 6.20 15.66 -9.75
CA GLY A 188 7.10 16.82 -9.73
C GLY A 188 7.90 17.02 -8.43
N ALA A 189 7.56 16.31 -7.36
CA ALA A 189 8.32 16.30 -6.11
C ALA A 189 8.62 14.89 -5.61
N ALA A 190 9.52 14.80 -4.65
CA ALA A 190 9.65 13.63 -3.80
C ALA A 190 8.30 13.34 -3.12
N GLY A 191 7.79 12.11 -3.27
CA GLY A 191 6.61 11.69 -2.52
C GLY A 191 6.93 11.56 -1.02
N SER A 192 5.91 11.70 -0.17
CA SER A 192 6.04 11.58 1.29
C SER A 192 4.95 10.67 1.86
N ALA A 193 5.19 10.12 3.05
CA ALA A 193 4.22 9.28 3.74
C ALA A 193 4.24 9.54 5.25
N VAL A 194 3.08 9.88 5.82
CA VAL A 194 2.89 10.07 7.25
C VAL A 194 2.15 8.87 7.82
N PHE A 195 2.74 8.23 8.83
CA PHE A 195 2.15 7.07 9.50
C PHE A 195 1.49 7.50 10.81
N SER A 196 0.43 6.81 11.20
CA SER A 196 -0.27 7.07 12.46
C SER A 196 -0.96 5.81 12.95
N TYR A 197 -1.28 5.77 14.23
CA TYR A 197 -2.05 4.68 14.83
C TYR A 197 -3.14 5.19 15.77
N SER A 198 -4.12 4.33 16.05
CA SER A 198 -5.11 4.54 17.12
C SER A 198 -5.53 3.21 17.73
N THR A 199 -5.85 3.22 19.03
CA THR A 199 -6.47 2.08 19.73
C THR A 199 -7.99 2.09 19.64
N ASP A 200 -8.57 3.19 19.17
CA ASP A 200 -9.99 3.40 18.95
C ASP A 200 -10.23 3.88 17.51
N VAL A 201 -11.47 4.18 17.13
CA VAL A 201 -11.75 4.74 15.79
C VAL A 201 -11.18 6.17 15.68
N LEU A 202 -11.14 6.92 16.79
CA LEU A 202 -10.58 8.27 16.97
C LEU A 202 -10.23 8.48 18.46
N PRO A 203 -9.22 9.31 18.82
CA PRO A 203 -8.32 10.10 17.96
C PRO A 203 -7.05 9.35 17.51
N TRP A 204 -6.30 9.92 16.56
CA TRP A 204 -5.08 9.33 15.97
C TRP A 204 -3.79 9.94 16.53
N THR A 205 -2.79 9.10 16.80
CA THR A 205 -1.42 9.50 17.17
C THR A 205 -0.49 9.38 15.96
N SER A 206 0.12 10.49 15.55
CA SER A 206 1.00 10.56 14.37
C SER A 206 2.46 10.21 14.68
N LEU A 207 3.09 9.46 13.78
CA LEU A 207 4.53 9.17 13.73
C LEU A 207 5.09 9.72 12.42
N TRP A 208 6.02 10.67 12.52
CA TRP A 208 6.50 11.46 11.38
C TRP A 208 7.63 10.75 10.60
N TYR A 209 7.59 10.90 9.28
CA TYR A 209 8.65 10.52 8.35
C TYR A 209 8.69 11.49 7.16
N SER A 210 9.89 11.94 6.80
CA SER A 210 10.18 12.82 5.65
C SER A 210 11.10 12.10 4.68
#